data_AF-A0A3M0ZK13-F1
#
_entry.id   AF-A0A3M0ZK13-F1
#
_cell.length_a   1.000
_cell.length_b   1.000
_cell.length_c   1.000
_cell.angle_alpha   90.00
_cell.angle_beta   90.00
_cell.angle_gamma   90.00
#
_symmetry.space_group_name_H-M   'P 1'
#
loop_
_entity.id
_entity.type
_entity.pdbx_description
1 polymer ?
#
loop_
_entity_poly.entity_id
_entity_poly.type
_entity_poly.pdbx_seq_one_letter_code
_entity_poly.pdbx_strand_id
1 'polypeptide(L)'
;MSNAKKAMTVAALAVLLAAAPAARGQVLAVDHLKCYKVKDAAKFLAEVDLEALQDQFGLENCKLKGKAKLFCVPVAKTVKSFVDKTKPPLKPYQFAGQNLTDDRLCYKIKCQPPVATPELEVTDQFGTRNVRKFKAFMVCTPAFKGAPPTTTTTTTLPPTTTTTLP
;
A
#
# COMPACT_ATOMS: atom_id res chain seq x y z
N MET A 1 49.53 -31.81 -60.05
CA MET A 1 49.46 -32.13 -58.61
C MET A 1 48.81 -30.91 -57.95
N SER A 2 47.49 -30.96 -57.70
CA SER A 2 46.90 -31.16 -56.34
C SER A 2 47.01 -29.85 -55.52
N ASN A 3 46.00 -29.22 -54.93
CA ASN A 3 44.62 -29.52 -54.52
C ASN A 3 43.94 -28.16 -54.18
N ALA A 4 42.70 -27.86 -54.57
CA ALA A 4 41.45 -28.13 -53.83
C ALA A 4 40.75 -26.83 -53.34
N LYS A 5 39.67 -26.50 -54.05
CA LYS A 5 38.33 -26.02 -53.63
C LYS A 5 38.13 -25.43 -52.22
N LYS A 6 37.42 -24.29 -52.22
CA LYS A 6 36.32 -23.83 -51.32
C LYS A 6 36.60 -22.38 -50.87
N ALA A 7 35.63 -21.51 -50.63
CA ALA A 7 34.21 -21.45 -50.94
C ALA A 7 33.79 -19.99 -50.66
N MET A 8 32.89 -19.50 -51.48
CA MET A 8 32.00 -18.36 -51.28
C MET A 8 31.69 -18.04 -49.82
N THR A 9 31.87 -16.79 -49.39
CA THR A 9 31.23 -16.27 -48.17
C THR A 9 30.75 -14.84 -48.37
N VAL A 10 29.48 -14.68 -48.02
CA VAL A 10 28.53 -13.62 -48.30
C VAL A 10 28.83 -12.38 -47.45
N ALA A 11 28.74 -11.20 -48.07
CA ALA A 11 28.67 -9.93 -47.37
C ALA A 11 27.33 -9.84 -46.61
N ALA A 12 27.39 -9.87 -45.28
CA ALA A 12 26.23 -9.59 -44.43
C ALA A 12 26.51 -8.32 -43.62
N LEU A 13 25.97 -7.21 -44.09
CA LEU A 13 25.90 -5.94 -43.36
C LEU A 13 24.89 -6.14 -42.21
N ALA A 14 25.39 -6.53 -41.02
CA ALA A 14 24.55 -6.68 -39.84
C ALA A 14 24.14 -5.28 -39.34
N VAL A 15 22.88 -4.91 -39.61
CA VAL A 15 22.23 -3.72 -39.06
C VAL A 15 22.18 -3.86 -37.55
N LEU A 16 22.99 -3.06 -36.84
CA LEU A 16 22.92 -2.87 -35.40
C LEU A 16 21.62 -2.13 -35.07
N LEU A 17 20.53 -2.87 -34.87
CA LEU A 17 19.34 -2.36 -34.20
C LEU A 17 19.71 -2.10 -32.73
N ALA A 18 20.05 -0.85 -32.43
CA ALA A 18 20.23 -0.38 -31.06
C ALA A 18 18.90 -0.57 -30.33
N ALA A 19 18.85 -1.53 -29.40
CA ALA A 19 17.76 -1.69 -28.46
C ALA A 19 17.69 -0.44 -27.59
N ALA A 20 16.79 0.49 -27.93
CA ALA A 20 16.48 1.61 -27.06
C ALA A 20 15.94 1.04 -25.73
N PRO A 21 16.46 1.43 -24.56
CA PRO A 21 15.86 1.04 -23.31
C PRO A 21 14.45 1.63 -23.27
N ALA A 22 13.45 0.75 -23.25
CA ALA A 22 12.08 1.15 -22.98
C ALA A 22 12.08 1.94 -21.66
N ALA A 23 11.74 3.23 -21.73
CA ALA A 23 11.51 4.04 -20.55
C ALA A 23 10.40 3.34 -19.75
N ARG A 24 10.78 2.65 -18.68
CA ARG A 24 9.82 2.11 -17.72
C ARG A 24 9.09 3.32 -17.15
N GLY A 25 7.84 3.52 -17.57
CA GLY A 25 6.97 4.50 -16.96
C GLY A 25 6.97 4.26 -15.45
N GLN A 26 7.38 5.27 -14.68
CA GLN A 26 7.31 5.19 -13.23
C GLN A 26 5.84 5.03 -12.86
N VAL A 27 5.44 3.81 -12.49
CA VAL A 27 4.10 3.57 -11.93
C VAL A 27 3.97 4.50 -10.74
N LEU A 28 3.01 5.41 -10.80
CA LEU A 28 2.71 6.31 -9.69
C LEU A 28 2.31 5.43 -8.50
N ALA A 29 3.16 5.36 -7.47
CA ALA A 29 2.86 4.63 -6.26
C ALA A 29 1.60 5.24 -5.61
N VAL A 30 0.60 4.41 -5.36
CA VAL A 30 -0.62 4.79 -4.64
C VAL A 30 -0.49 4.33 -3.19
N ASP A 31 0.49 4.90 -2.50
CA ASP A 31 0.87 4.52 -1.13
C ASP A 31 0.55 5.62 -0.10
N HIS A 32 -0.13 6.69 -0.51
CA HIS A 32 -0.66 7.73 0.37
C HIS A 32 -2.18 7.65 0.50
N LEU A 33 -2.69 8.19 1.62
CA LEU A 33 -4.11 8.44 1.82
C LEU A 33 -4.39 9.94 1.87
N LYS A 34 -5.47 10.38 1.19
CA LYS A 34 -6.07 11.70 1.38
C LYS A 34 -7.38 11.55 2.15
N CYS A 35 -7.46 12.17 3.32
CA CYS A 35 -8.62 12.07 4.21
C CYS A 35 -9.52 13.32 4.16
N TYR A 36 -10.82 13.09 4.19
CA TYR A 36 -11.86 14.11 4.23
C TYR A 36 -12.64 14.01 5.55
N LYS A 37 -12.93 15.15 6.17
CA LYS A 37 -13.89 15.19 7.29
C LYS A 37 -15.27 14.84 6.78
N VAL A 38 -15.96 13.91 7.45
CA VAL A 38 -17.28 13.44 7.05
C VAL A 38 -18.33 13.64 8.13
N LYS A 39 -19.58 13.80 7.70
CA LYS A 39 -20.76 13.68 8.56
C LYS A 39 -21.29 12.27 8.40
N ASP A 40 -21.13 11.47 9.45
CA ASP A 40 -21.63 10.10 9.50
C ASP A 40 -22.86 10.03 10.41
N ALA A 41 -23.93 9.43 9.88
CA ALA A 41 -25.21 9.25 10.57
C ALA A 41 -25.25 7.97 11.43
N ALA A 42 -24.26 7.08 11.29
CA ALA A 42 -24.19 5.85 12.05
C ALA A 42 -24.22 6.11 13.58
N LYS A 43 -24.80 5.17 14.30
CA LYS A 43 -24.96 5.23 15.76
C LYS A 43 -24.71 3.84 16.32
N PHE A 44 -23.46 3.58 16.69
CA PHE A 44 -23.09 2.35 17.39
C PHE A 44 -22.04 2.61 18.46
N LEU A 45 -21.88 1.65 19.35
CA LEU A 45 -20.79 1.55 20.30
C LEU A 45 -20.16 0.19 20.11
N ALA A 46 -18.83 0.13 20.02
CA ALA A 46 -18.10 -1.12 19.95
C ALA A 46 -16.97 -1.11 20.97
N GLU A 47 -16.69 -2.28 21.54
CA GLU A 47 -15.45 -2.57 22.26
C GLU A 47 -14.60 -3.41 21.33
N VAL A 48 -13.32 -3.05 21.19
CA VAL A 48 -12.40 -3.65 20.23
C VAL A 48 -11.04 -3.85 20.89
N ASP A 49 -10.42 -4.96 20.53
CA ASP A 49 -9.06 -5.29 20.89
C ASP A 49 -8.16 -4.93 19.71
N LEU A 50 -7.18 -4.04 19.95
CA LEU A 50 -6.23 -3.57 18.96
C LEU A 50 -4.86 -4.11 19.30
N GLU A 51 -4.48 -5.19 18.63
CA GLU A 51 -3.15 -5.78 18.73
C GLU A 51 -2.25 -5.18 17.64
N ALA A 52 -1.20 -4.48 18.07
CA ALA A 52 -0.21 -3.98 17.13
C ALA A 52 0.67 -5.13 16.60
N LEU A 53 1.00 -5.10 15.32
CA LEU A 53 1.97 -6.05 14.73
C LEU A 53 3.39 -5.82 15.23
N GLN A 54 3.65 -4.68 15.87
CA GLN A 54 4.92 -4.34 16.47
C GLN A 54 4.82 -4.48 17.99
N ASP A 55 5.61 -5.39 18.55
CA ASP A 55 5.59 -5.77 19.96
C ASP A 55 5.68 -4.56 20.92
N GLN A 56 6.39 -3.50 20.54
CA GLN A 56 6.54 -2.31 21.39
C GLN A 56 5.25 -1.51 21.64
N PHE A 57 4.15 -1.83 20.94
CA PHE A 57 2.84 -1.19 21.15
C PHE A 57 1.80 -2.09 21.81
N GLY A 58 2.02 -3.41 21.83
CA GLY A 58 1.19 -4.38 22.55
C GLY A 58 -0.29 -4.41 22.15
N LEU A 59 -1.10 -4.96 23.06
CA LEU A 59 -2.55 -5.09 22.95
C LEU A 59 -3.25 -3.96 23.73
N GLU A 60 -4.20 -3.28 23.09
CA GLU A 60 -5.05 -2.27 23.73
C GLU A 60 -6.54 -2.63 23.63
N ASN A 61 -7.25 -2.58 24.76
CA ASN A 61 -8.72 -2.67 24.78
C ASN A 61 -9.32 -1.25 24.65
N CYS A 62 -10.14 -1.04 23.61
CA CYS A 62 -10.61 0.28 23.21
C CYS A 62 -12.12 0.32 23.03
N LYS A 63 -12.72 1.49 23.32
CA LYS A 63 -14.12 1.80 22.99
C LYS A 63 -14.20 2.70 21.77
N LEU A 64 -14.96 2.29 20.76
CA LEU A 64 -15.17 3.00 19.50
C LEU A 64 -16.60 3.55 19.45
N LYS A 65 -16.71 4.86 19.19
CA LYS A 65 -18.01 5.52 19.01
C LYS A 65 -18.30 5.64 17.52
N GLY A 66 -19.40 5.02 17.11
CA GLY A 66 -19.73 4.63 15.75
C GLY A 66 -20.11 5.73 14.77
N LYS A 67 -19.42 6.87 14.82
CA LYS A 67 -19.49 7.91 13.80
C LYS A 67 -18.09 8.11 13.26
N ALA A 68 -17.89 7.70 12.02
CA ALA A 68 -16.66 8.01 11.30
C ALA A 68 -16.42 9.52 11.31
N LYS A 69 -15.16 9.90 11.50
CA LYS A 69 -14.70 11.30 11.46
C LYS A 69 -13.97 11.61 10.17
N LEU A 70 -13.31 10.61 9.59
CA LEU A 70 -12.61 10.74 8.33
C LEU A 70 -13.03 9.63 7.37
N PHE A 71 -13.11 9.98 6.09
CA PHE A 71 -13.10 9.05 4.98
C PHE A 71 -11.84 9.30 4.17
N CYS A 72 -11.00 8.29 4.02
CA CYS A 72 -9.70 8.39 3.37
C CYS A 72 -9.66 7.56 2.10
N VAL A 73 -9.11 8.11 1.03
CA VAL A 73 -8.97 7.44 -0.26
C VAL A 73 -7.49 7.30 -0.62
N PRO A 74 -7.07 6.18 -1.23
CA PRO A 74 -5.74 6.04 -1.82
C PRO A 74 -5.44 7.16 -2.83
N VAL A 75 -4.23 7.70 -2.82
CA VAL A 75 -3.82 8.78 -3.71
C VAL A 75 -2.36 8.64 -4.11
N ALA A 76 -2.06 8.94 -5.38
CA ALA A 76 -0.69 9.18 -5.82
C ALA A 76 -0.29 10.63 -5.47
N LYS A 77 0.87 10.79 -4.84
CA LYS A 77 1.37 12.11 -4.44
C LYS A 77 2.66 12.46 -5.16
N THR A 78 2.74 13.68 -5.66
CA THR A 78 3.99 14.29 -6.13
C THR A 78 4.32 15.49 -5.26
N VAL A 79 5.56 15.57 -4.76
CA VAL A 79 6.04 16.74 -4.03
C VAL A 79 6.43 17.82 -5.04
N LYS A 80 5.72 18.95 -5.04
CA LYS A 80 6.00 20.08 -5.95
C LYS A 80 7.10 21.02 -5.43
N SER A 81 7.19 21.16 -4.11
CA SER A 81 8.20 21.98 -3.43
C SER A 81 8.37 21.49 -2.00
N PHE A 82 9.57 21.65 -1.45
CA PHE A 82 9.90 21.32 -0.07
C PHE A 82 11.00 22.25 0.43
N VAL A 83 10.83 22.74 1.65
CA VAL A 83 11.82 23.56 2.37
C VAL A 83 11.82 23.08 3.81
N ASP A 84 12.98 22.59 4.27
CA ASP A 84 13.24 22.41 5.70
C ASP A 84 13.72 23.75 6.26
N LYS A 85 13.07 24.25 7.32
CA LYS A 85 13.43 25.53 7.95
C LYS A 85 14.63 25.43 8.89
N THR A 86 15.09 24.22 9.18
CA THR A 86 16.13 23.91 10.19
C THR A 86 17.39 23.33 9.57
N LYS A 87 17.33 22.90 8.31
CA LYS A 87 18.45 22.27 7.59
C LYS A 87 18.66 22.98 6.24
N PRO A 88 19.87 22.89 5.65
CA PRO A 88 20.09 23.33 4.28
C PRO A 88 19.10 22.69 3.30
N PRO A 89 18.90 23.24 2.09
CA PRO A 89 17.99 22.65 1.11
C PRO A 89 18.30 21.16 0.85
N LEU A 90 17.40 20.29 1.29
CA LEU A 90 17.45 18.86 1.03
C LEU A 90 16.33 18.49 0.05
N LYS A 91 16.60 17.55 -0.86
CA LYS A 91 15.53 16.94 -1.66
C LYS A 91 14.75 15.98 -0.75
N PRO A 92 13.42 15.92 -0.84
CA PRO A 92 12.63 14.91 -0.14
C PRO A 92 13.13 13.51 -0.50
N TYR A 93 13.23 12.64 0.50
CA TYR A 93 13.54 11.24 0.27
C TYR A 93 12.38 10.58 -0.50
N GLN A 94 12.72 9.68 -1.42
CA GLN A 94 11.75 8.86 -2.13
C GLN A 94 11.68 7.51 -1.43
N PHE A 95 10.57 7.26 -0.74
CA PHE A 95 10.27 5.97 -0.13
C PHE A 95 9.06 5.37 -0.84
N ALA A 96 9.15 4.12 -1.25
CA ALA A 96 8.00 3.36 -1.72
C ALA A 96 7.33 2.68 -0.53
N GLY A 97 6.06 2.99 -0.31
CA GLY A 97 5.21 2.30 0.64
C GLY A 97 4.49 1.10 0.03
N GLN A 98 3.60 0.50 0.81
CA GLN A 98 2.69 -0.52 0.30
C GLN A 98 1.64 0.14 -0.61
N ASN A 99 1.33 -0.52 -1.73
CA ASN A 99 0.27 -0.07 -2.62
C ASN A 99 -1.10 -0.23 -1.94
N LEU A 100 -1.84 0.86 -1.82
CA LEU A 100 -3.16 0.90 -1.18
C LEU A 100 -4.26 0.72 -2.22
N THR A 101 -5.19 -0.19 -1.95
CA THR A 101 -6.27 -0.55 -2.88
C THR A 101 -7.67 -0.27 -2.32
N ASP A 102 -7.79 -0.03 -1.03
CA ASP A 102 -9.06 0.16 -0.33
C ASP A 102 -9.19 1.56 0.28
N ASP A 103 -10.42 2.07 0.33
CA ASP A 103 -10.73 3.27 1.09
C ASP A 103 -10.70 2.96 2.60
N ARG A 104 -10.65 3.99 3.45
CA ARG A 104 -10.70 3.82 4.90
C ARG A 104 -11.75 4.71 5.55
N LEU A 105 -12.48 4.18 6.52
CA LEU A 105 -13.25 4.97 7.48
C LEU A 105 -12.51 5.01 8.81
N CYS A 106 -12.29 6.21 9.35
CA CYS A 106 -11.58 6.37 10.61
C CYS A 106 -12.49 6.87 11.73
N TYR A 107 -12.43 6.20 12.87
CA TYR A 107 -13.30 6.39 14.02
C TYR A 107 -12.50 6.82 15.25
N LYS A 108 -13.10 7.67 16.09
CA LYS A 108 -12.50 8.00 17.39
C LYS A 108 -12.59 6.79 18.31
N ILE A 109 -11.48 6.50 18.97
CA ILE A 109 -11.37 5.46 20.00
C ILE A 109 -10.98 6.07 21.34
N LYS A 110 -11.30 5.35 22.41
CA LYS A 110 -10.80 5.59 23.76
C LYS A 110 -10.24 4.27 24.28
N CYS A 111 -8.93 4.21 24.43
CA CYS A 111 -8.22 3.04 24.95
C CYS A 111 -7.77 3.29 26.37
N GLN A 112 -7.57 2.22 27.14
CA GLN A 112 -6.83 2.33 28.39
C GLN A 112 -5.39 2.78 28.08
N PRO A 113 -4.77 3.65 28.89
CA PRO A 113 -3.39 4.03 28.67
C PRO A 113 -2.48 2.80 28.68
N PRO A 114 -1.54 2.68 27.72
CA PRO A 114 -0.57 1.59 27.76
C PRO A 114 0.34 1.75 28.97
N VAL A 115 0.84 0.61 29.49
CA VAL A 115 1.75 0.57 30.65
C VAL A 115 3.06 1.31 30.37
N ALA A 116 3.53 1.26 29.12
CA ALA A 116 4.66 2.03 28.63
C ALA A 116 4.44 2.41 27.17
N THR A 117 4.98 3.56 26.76
CA THR A 117 5.02 3.96 25.34
C THR A 117 6.47 4.05 24.88
N PRO A 118 6.83 3.46 23.73
CA PRO A 118 8.20 3.54 23.24
C PRO A 118 8.58 4.97 22.86
N GLU A 119 9.89 5.24 22.82
CA GLU A 119 10.45 6.34 22.04
C GLU A 119 11.07 5.74 20.77
N LEU A 120 10.74 6.29 19.61
CA LEU A 120 11.14 5.73 18.32
C LEU A 120 11.79 6.83 17.47
N GLU A 121 12.92 6.49 16.85
CA GLU A 121 13.44 7.25 15.72
C GLU A 121 12.71 6.80 14.45
N VAL A 122 12.08 7.74 13.75
CA VAL A 122 11.33 7.47 12.51
C VAL A 122 11.83 8.33 11.39
N THR A 123 11.87 7.76 10.18
CA THR A 123 12.23 8.47 8.96
C THR A 123 11.06 8.42 7.98
N ASP A 124 10.68 9.58 7.45
CA ASP A 124 9.79 9.68 6.29
C ASP A 124 10.43 10.54 5.20
N GLN A 125 9.69 10.80 4.13
CA GLN A 125 10.15 11.61 3.01
C GLN A 125 10.63 13.03 3.38
N PHE A 126 10.31 13.51 4.58
CA PHE A 126 10.69 14.83 5.09
C PHE A 126 11.81 14.75 6.15
N GLY A 127 12.36 13.56 6.41
CA GLY A 127 13.55 13.34 7.21
C GLY A 127 13.31 12.55 8.50
N THR A 128 14.40 12.41 9.28
CA THR A 128 14.47 11.59 10.50
C THR A 128 14.23 12.40 11.77
N ARG A 129 13.47 11.85 12.72
CA ARG A 129 13.13 12.48 14.01
C ARG A 129 12.71 11.47 15.08
N ASN A 130 12.89 11.83 16.35
CA ASN A 130 12.36 11.07 17.48
C ASN A 130 10.89 11.42 17.76
N VAL A 131 10.06 10.40 17.90
CA VAL A 131 8.64 10.47 18.27
C VAL A 131 8.41 9.72 19.57
N ARG A 132 7.59 10.29 20.46
CA ARG A 132 7.35 9.81 21.83
C ARG A 132 5.95 10.18 22.31
N LYS A 133 5.57 9.69 23.50
CA LYS A 133 4.26 9.94 24.14
C LYS A 133 3.08 9.50 23.27
N PHE A 134 3.18 8.29 22.73
CA PHE A 134 2.13 7.73 21.88
C PHE A 134 0.81 7.59 22.64
N LYS A 135 -0.28 7.98 21.99
CA LYS A 135 -1.63 7.83 22.53
C LYS A 135 -2.58 7.48 21.40
N ALA A 136 -3.13 6.27 21.44
CA ALA A 136 -4.16 5.86 20.51
C ALA A 136 -5.41 6.74 20.66
N PHE A 137 -5.88 7.31 19.55
CA PHE A 137 -7.07 8.17 19.53
C PHE A 137 -7.98 7.95 18.31
N MET A 138 -7.50 7.22 17.31
CA MET A 138 -8.24 6.91 16.09
C MET A 138 -7.84 5.54 15.56
N VAL A 139 -8.80 4.78 15.03
CA VAL A 139 -8.55 3.56 14.23
C VAL A 139 -9.20 3.74 12.86
N CYS A 140 -8.55 3.24 11.80
CA CYS A 140 -9.03 3.30 10.43
C CYS A 140 -9.27 1.89 9.89
N THR A 141 -10.50 1.60 9.47
CA THR A 141 -10.90 0.29 8.95
C THR A 141 -11.10 0.35 7.44
N PRO A 142 -10.91 -0.77 6.70
CA PRO A 142 -11.27 -0.86 5.28
C PRO A 142 -12.70 -0.39 4.99
N ALA A 143 -12.89 0.21 3.83
CA ALA A 143 -14.18 0.69 3.33
C ALA A 143 -14.24 0.55 1.81
N PHE A 144 -15.47 0.36 1.31
CA PHE A 144 -15.78 0.31 -0.12
C PHE A 144 -16.96 1.24 -0.41
N LYS A 145 -17.00 1.80 -1.62
CA LYS A 145 -18.11 2.67 -2.05
C LYS A 145 -19.29 1.79 -2.47
N GLY A 146 -20.45 1.98 -1.85
CA GLY A 146 -21.67 1.24 -2.17
C GLY A 146 -21.89 0.03 -1.27
N ALA A 147 -22.68 -0.92 -1.77
CA ALA A 147 -22.98 -2.16 -1.04
C ALA A 147 -21.71 -3.04 -0.91
N PRO A 148 -21.62 -3.90 0.12
CA PRO A 148 -20.54 -4.86 0.24
C PRO A 148 -20.42 -5.71 -1.04
N PRO A 149 -19.21 -6.08 -1.47
CA PRO A 149 -19.05 -6.97 -2.61
C PRO A 149 -19.74 -8.31 -2.32
N THR A 150 -20.69 -8.72 -3.18
CA THR A 150 -21.33 -10.03 -3.10
C THR A 150 -20.29 -11.09 -3.45
N THR A 151 -19.86 -11.90 -2.49
CA THR A 151 -19.00 -13.04 -2.76
C THR A 151 -19.84 -14.14 -3.41
N THR A 152 -19.83 -14.22 -4.74
CA THR A 152 -20.38 -15.38 -5.46
C THR A 152 -19.36 -16.52 -5.35
N THR A 153 -19.57 -17.43 -4.40
CA THR A 153 -18.81 -18.69 -4.35
C THR A 153 -19.28 -19.57 -5.51
N THR A 154 -18.57 -19.56 -6.62
CA THR A 154 -18.79 -20.53 -7.70
C THR A 154 -18.29 -21.89 -7.24
N THR A 155 -19.19 -22.71 -6.70
CA THR A 155 -18.93 -24.14 -6.47
C THR A 155 -18.87 -24.85 -7.82
N THR A 156 -17.68 -24.97 -8.39
CA THR A 156 -17.45 -25.82 -9.56
C THR A 156 -17.58 -27.28 -9.12
N LEU A 157 -18.73 -27.91 -9.42
CA LEU A 157 -18.90 -29.36 -9.24
C LEU A 157 -17.90 -30.09 -10.17
N PRO A 158 -17.18 -31.12 -9.67
CA PRO A 158 -16.29 -31.91 -10.52
C PRO A 158 -17.11 -32.62 -11.62
N PRO A 159 -16.54 -32.78 -12.83
CA PRO A 159 -17.22 -33.45 -13.93
C PRO A 159 -17.55 -34.89 -13.55
N THR A 160 -18.81 -35.29 -13.70
CA THR A 160 -19.25 -36.68 -13.54
C THR A 160 -18.80 -37.47 -14.75
N THR A 161 -17.81 -38.35 -14.59
CA THR A 161 -17.37 -39.27 -15.64
C THR A 161 -18.38 -40.41 -15.77
N THR A 162 -19.17 -40.43 -16.84
CA THR A 162 -20.02 -41.57 -17.19
C THR A 162 -19.23 -42.54 -18.07
N THR A 163 -18.87 -43.69 -17.51
CA THR A 163 -18.25 -44.81 -18.24
C THR A 163 -19.34 -45.68 -18.85
N THR A 164 -19.43 -45.73 -20.17
CA THR A 164 -20.25 -46.70 -20.92
C THR A 164 -19.37 -47.88 -21.34
N LEU A 165 -19.76 -49.09 -20.96
CA LEU A 165 -19.08 -50.35 -21.30
C LEU A 165 -19.64 -50.91 -22.64
N PRO A 166 -18.82 -51.53 -23.51
CA PRO A 166 -19.27 -52.14 -24.77
C PRO A 166 -20.14 -53.38 -24.60
#